data_AF-A0A914YBI8-F1
#
_entry.id   AF-A0A914YBI8-F1
#
_cell.length_a   1.000
_cell.length_b   1.000
_cell.length_c   1.000
_cell.angle_alpha   90.00
_cell.angle_beta   90.00
_cell.angle_gamma   90.00
#
_symmetry.space_group_name_H-M   'P 1'
#
loop_
_entity.id
_entity.type
_entity.pdbx_description
1 polymer ?
#
loop_
_entity_poly.entity_id
_entity_poly.type
_entity_poly.pdbx_seq_one_letter_code
_entity_poly.pdbx_strand_id
1 'polypeptide(L)'
;MSTGLDSPKAYLAQHALLDQLNLLDSVPIPDYASLLPSEADPLVNVFIGPSGTISPLHFDPRPNFFCQIRGRKFVRLINPKYQEDVYLNPDPMYANSSIADFENLDFLKYPRLKEVEMEDVILEEGECLYMPQKYFHLMRSLSPSISVSIWI
;
A
#
# COMPACT_ATOMS: atom_id res chain seq x y z
N MET A 1 -32.16 3.61 -16.35
CA MET A 1 -30.96 3.37 -17.16
C MET A 1 -30.02 4.54 -16.91
N SER A 2 -29.02 4.37 -16.05
CA SER A 2 -27.98 5.38 -15.84
C SER A 2 -26.81 5.01 -16.73
N THR A 3 -26.58 5.80 -17.77
CA THR A 3 -25.35 5.79 -18.56
C THR A 3 -24.30 6.55 -17.76
N GLY A 4 -23.73 5.90 -16.74
CA GLY A 4 -22.57 6.43 -16.03
C GLY A 4 -21.34 6.22 -16.91
N LEU A 5 -20.89 7.26 -17.62
CA LEU A 5 -19.50 7.27 -18.06
C LEU A 5 -18.65 7.26 -16.77
N ASP A 6 -17.85 6.22 -16.58
CA ASP A 6 -16.85 6.18 -15.53
C ASP A 6 -15.91 7.38 -15.70
N SER A 7 -16.11 8.42 -14.90
CA SER A 7 -15.20 9.55 -14.82
C SER A 7 -13.83 9.04 -14.37
N PRO A 8 -12.72 9.50 -14.97
CA PRO A 8 -11.38 9.06 -14.58
C PRO A 8 -11.16 9.28 -13.08
N LYS A 9 -10.80 8.21 -12.37
CA LYS A 9 -10.49 8.27 -10.94
C LYS A 9 -9.12 8.89 -10.77
N ALA A 10 -9.05 10.06 -10.14
CA ALA A 10 -7.78 10.65 -9.73
C ALA A 10 -7.30 9.99 -8.43
N TYR A 11 -6.02 9.62 -8.37
CA TYR A 11 -5.38 9.10 -7.17
C TYR A 11 -4.07 9.87 -6.93
N LEU A 12 -4.04 10.71 -5.90
CA LEU A 12 -2.79 11.27 -5.41
C LEU A 12 -2.13 10.18 -4.56
N ALA A 13 -1.14 9.50 -5.13
CA ALA A 13 -0.44 8.40 -4.48
C ALA A 13 1.01 8.78 -4.22
N GLN A 14 1.52 8.37 -3.07
CA GLN A 14 2.95 8.46 -2.74
C GLN A 14 3.55 9.86 -2.98
N HIS A 15 2.85 10.88 -2.47
CA HIS A 15 3.27 12.27 -2.64
C HIS A 15 3.71 12.87 -1.30
N ALA A 16 4.83 13.59 -1.29
CA ALA A 16 5.35 14.31 -0.11
C ALA A 16 4.53 15.60 0.16
N LEU A 17 3.21 15.47 0.23
CA LEU A 17 2.28 16.60 0.31
C LEU A 17 2.50 17.46 1.55
N LEU A 18 2.77 16.82 2.70
CA LEU A 18 2.96 17.54 3.95
C LEU A 18 4.25 18.36 3.95
N ASP A 19 5.32 17.81 3.38
CA ASP A 19 6.57 18.56 3.18
C ASP A 19 6.35 19.76 2.25
N GLN A 20 5.69 19.55 1.11
CA GLN A 20 5.33 20.62 0.18
C GLN A 20 4.53 21.76 0.84
N LEU A 21 3.72 21.44 1.84
CA LEU A 21 2.88 22.40 2.56
C LEU A 21 3.50 22.93 3.87
N ASN A 22 4.72 22.51 4.23
CA ASN A 22 5.36 22.78 5.53
C ASN A 22 4.52 22.32 6.73
N LEU A 23 3.92 21.14 6.62
CA LEU A 23 3.04 20.52 7.61
C LEU A 23 3.58 19.17 8.13
N LEU A 24 4.88 18.88 7.96
CA LEU A 24 5.45 17.61 8.46
C LEU A 24 5.21 17.41 9.96
N ASP A 25 5.33 18.47 10.75
CA ASP A 25 5.11 18.45 12.21
C ASP A 25 3.65 18.13 12.61
N SER A 26 2.71 18.13 11.65
CA SER A 26 1.31 17.76 11.90
C SER A 26 1.07 16.26 12.01
N VAL A 27 2.03 15.43 11.60
CA VAL A 27 1.98 13.98 11.73
C VAL A 27 3.17 13.51 12.56
N PRO A 28 2.96 13.17 13.84
CA PRO A 28 4.05 12.67 14.67
C PRO A 28 4.54 11.33 14.14
N ILE A 29 5.86 11.12 14.18
CA ILE A 29 6.46 9.82 13.90
C ILE A 29 6.07 8.86 15.05
N PRO A 30 5.54 7.66 14.78
CA PRO A 30 5.18 6.71 15.82
C PRO A 30 6.40 6.36 16.70
N ASP A 31 6.24 6.37 18.03
CA ASP A 31 7.34 6.09 18.97
C ASP A 31 8.02 4.74 18.70
N TYR A 32 7.27 3.75 18.18
CA TYR A 32 7.78 2.44 17.78
C TYR A 32 8.88 2.51 16.71
N ALA A 33 8.93 3.58 15.90
CA ALA A 33 9.98 3.78 14.91
C ALA A 33 11.37 3.87 15.55
N SER A 34 11.47 4.36 16.79
CA SER A 34 12.73 4.43 17.54
C SER A 34 13.35 3.06 17.85
N LEU A 35 12.56 1.98 17.75
CA LEU A 35 13.01 0.60 17.96
C LEU A 35 13.59 -0.04 16.68
N LEU A 36 13.42 0.60 15.53
CA LEU A 36 13.87 0.08 14.25
C LEU A 36 15.29 0.61 13.94
N PRO A 37 16.15 -0.20 13.32
CA PRO A 37 17.45 0.27 12.85
C PRO A 37 17.23 1.35 11.78
N SER A 38 17.64 2.59 12.09
CA SER A 38 17.42 3.75 11.22
C SER A 38 18.74 4.15 10.56
N GLU A 39 18.80 4.09 9.22
CA GLU A 39 19.94 4.58 8.44
C GLU A 39 19.65 5.92 7.72
N ALA A 40 18.42 6.43 7.79
CA ALA A 40 18.02 7.67 7.14
C ALA A 40 16.84 8.33 7.86
N ASP A 41 16.56 9.59 7.51
CA ASP A 41 15.38 10.30 8.00
C ASP A 41 14.08 9.64 7.47
N PRO A 42 13.00 9.67 8.26
CA PRO A 42 11.68 9.19 7.84
C PRO A 42 11.18 9.90 6.57
N LEU A 43 10.61 9.13 5.66
CA LEU A 43 9.94 9.67 4.47
C LEU A 43 8.42 9.57 4.65
N VAL A 44 7.75 10.73 4.65
CA VAL A 44 6.31 10.83 4.87
C VAL A 44 5.61 11.07 3.54
N ASN A 45 4.71 10.16 3.17
CA ASN A 45 3.93 10.22 1.95
C ASN A 45 2.43 10.21 2.23
N VAL A 46 1.67 10.97 1.44
CA VAL A 46 0.21 11.06 1.56
C VAL A 46 -0.45 10.36 0.37
N PHE A 47 -1.53 9.64 0.66
CA PHE A 47 -2.41 9.01 -0.31
C PHE A 47 -3.82 9.58 -0.19
N ILE A 48 -4.36 10.17 -1.26
CA ILE A 48 -5.72 10.72 -1.33
C ILE A 48 -6.41 10.22 -2.58
N GLY A 49 -7.58 9.61 -2.43
CA GLY A 49 -8.34 9.13 -3.58
C GLY A 49 -9.80 8.79 -3.26
N PRO A 50 -10.64 8.64 -4.30
CA PRO A 50 -12.01 8.17 -4.17
C PRO A 50 -12.07 6.68 -3.83
N SER A 51 -13.29 6.18 -3.59
CA SER A 51 -13.53 4.75 -3.41
C SER A 51 -13.09 3.93 -4.64
N GLY A 52 -12.44 2.81 -4.38
CA GLY A 52 -11.93 1.88 -5.38
C GLY A 52 -10.64 2.32 -6.07
N THR A 53 -9.85 3.24 -5.51
CA THR A 53 -8.44 3.35 -5.90
C THR A 53 -7.67 2.13 -5.42
N ILE A 54 -6.74 1.65 -6.24
CA ILE A 54 -5.96 0.43 -6.00
C ILE A 54 -4.48 0.77 -6.12
N SER A 55 -3.69 0.35 -5.14
CA SER A 55 -2.25 0.16 -5.28
C SER A 55 -2.03 -1.34 -5.48
N PRO A 56 -1.61 -1.81 -6.67
CA PRO A 56 -1.39 -3.23 -6.94
C PRO A 56 -0.39 -3.87 -5.98
N LEU A 57 -0.34 -5.20 -5.94
CA LEU A 57 0.58 -5.91 -5.04
C LEU A 57 2.03 -5.54 -5.35
N HIS A 58 2.72 -4.97 -4.38
CA HIS A 58 4.15 -4.63 -4.44
C HIS A 58 4.78 -4.72 -3.06
N PHE A 59 6.10 -4.56 -2.98
CA PHE A 59 6.78 -4.38 -1.70
C PHE A 59 7.64 -3.12 -1.70
N ASP A 60 7.86 -2.58 -0.50
CA ASP A 60 8.68 -1.39 -0.28
C ASP A 60 10.09 -1.74 0.23
N PRO A 61 11.09 -0.89 -0.06
CA PRO A 61 12.46 -1.10 0.38
C PRO A 61 12.69 -0.74 1.85
N ARG A 62 11.73 -0.10 2.53
CA ARG A 62 11.80 0.32 3.94
C ARG A 62 10.61 -0.22 4.73
N PRO A 63 10.76 -0.51 6.04
CA PRO A 63 9.62 -0.65 6.94
C PRO A 63 8.68 0.55 6.83
N ASN A 64 7.38 0.31 6.98
CA ASN A 64 6.35 1.33 6.77
C ASN A 64 5.32 1.30 7.89
N PHE A 65 5.05 2.45 8.50
CA PHE A 65 3.82 2.67 9.26
C PHE A 65 2.80 3.32 8.33
N PHE A 66 1.78 2.57 7.96
CA PHE A 66 0.70 3.04 7.11
C PHE A 66 -0.53 3.35 7.96
N CYS A 67 -0.81 4.63 8.16
CA CYS A 67 -1.84 5.13 9.05
C CYS A 67 -3.04 5.67 8.27
N GLN A 68 -4.23 5.25 8.66
CA GLN A 68 -5.47 5.62 7.99
C GLN A 68 -6.09 6.85 8.69
N ILE A 69 -6.18 7.97 7.97
CA ILE A 69 -6.67 9.23 8.52
C ILE A 69 -8.17 9.39 8.28
N ARG A 70 -8.63 9.08 7.06
CA ARG A 70 -10.05 9.12 6.67
C ARG A 70 -10.41 7.97 5.76
N GLY A 71 -11.65 7.50 5.89
CA GLY A 71 -12.14 6.35 5.15
C GLY A 71 -11.50 5.04 5.58
N ARG A 72 -11.71 4.01 4.76
CA ARG A 72 -11.26 2.65 5.06
C ARG A 72 -10.50 2.05 3.89
N LYS A 73 -9.51 1.23 4.17
CA LYS A 73 -8.76 0.49 3.16
C LYS A 73 -8.78 -1.00 3.42
N PHE A 74 -9.09 -1.76 2.38
CA PHE A 74 -8.74 -3.17 2.34
C PHE A 74 -7.24 -3.28 2.08
N VAL A 75 -6.59 -4.14 2.85
CA VAL A 75 -5.17 -4.43 2.76
C VAL A 75 -5.01 -5.93 2.68
N ARG A 76 -4.26 -6.38 1.68
CA ARG A 76 -3.76 -7.76 1.59
C ARG A 76 -2.27 -7.76 1.81
N LEU A 77 -1.79 -8.59 2.73
CA LEU A 77 -0.38 -8.79 3.05
C LEU A 77 0.07 -10.18 2.63
N ILE A 78 1.27 -10.28 2.08
CA ILE A 78 1.91 -11.54 1.72
C ILE A 78 3.35 -11.55 2.24
N ASN A 79 3.71 -12.62 2.93
CA ASN A 79 5.04 -12.78 3.50
C ASN A 79 6.10 -12.85 2.39
N PRO A 80 7.28 -12.19 2.55
CA PRO A 80 8.37 -12.22 1.58
C PRO A 80 8.84 -13.63 1.18
N LYS A 81 8.57 -14.66 2.00
CA LYS A 81 8.84 -16.07 1.67
C LYS A 81 8.21 -16.52 0.35
N TYR A 82 7.14 -15.85 -0.11
CA TYR A 82 6.42 -16.14 -1.35
C TYR A 82 6.87 -15.34 -2.58
N GLN A 83 8.02 -14.66 -2.51
CA GLN A 83 8.51 -13.80 -3.61
C GLN A 83 8.51 -14.48 -4.98
N GLU A 84 8.88 -15.76 -5.05
CA GLU A 84 8.95 -16.52 -6.30
C GLU A 84 7.56 -16.97 -6.82
N ASP A 85 6.54 -16.90 -5.96
CA ASP A 85 5.19 -17.37 -6.24
C ASP A 85 4.23 -16.24 -6.61
N VAL A 86 4.57 -14.98 -6.30
CA VAL A 86 3.72 -13.81 -6.60
C VAL A 86 3.92 -13.22 -8.00
N TYR A 87 4.74 -13.83 -8.86
CA TYR A 87 4.94 -13.40 -10.25
C TYR A 87 5.36 -11.92 -10.38
N LEU A 88 6.56 -11.60 -9.93
CA LEU A 88 7.14 -10.26 -10.06
C LEU A 88 7.28 -9.82 -11.52
N ASN A 89 7.23 -8.51 -11.74
CA ASN A 89 7.42 -7.91 -13.05
C ASN A 89 8.88 -8.09 -13.51
N PRO A 90 9.12 -8.61 -14.73
CA PRO A 90 10.48 -8.73 -15.27
C PRO A 90 11.10 -7.39 -15.64
N ASP A 91 10.32 -6.32 -15.79
CA ASP A 91 10.84 -4.97 -16.01
C ASP A 91 11.51 -4.45 -14.73
N PRO A 92 12.82 -4.11 -14.76
CA PRO A 92 13.53 -3.57 -13.60
C PRO A 92 12.88 -2.35 -12.96
N MET A 93 12.15 -1.54 -13.74
CA MET A 93 11.44 -0.35 -13.25
C MET A 93 10.27 -0.72 -12.31
N TYR A 94 9.74 -1.94 -12.42
CA TYR A 94 8.60 -2.43 -11.64
C TYR A 94 8.90 -3.75 -10.93
N ALA A 95 10.19 -4.10 -10.75
CA ALA A 95 10.62 -5.41 -10.26
C ALA A 95 10.12 -5.76 -8.85
N ASN A 96 9.65 -4.78 -8.09
CA ASN A 96 9.05 -4.97 -6.78
C ASN A 96 7.53 -5.22 -6.81
N SER A 97 6.91 -5.17 -7.99
CA SER A 97 5.47 -5.27 -8.19
C SER A 97 5.11 -6.59 -8.90
N SER A 98 3.96 -7.16 -8.55
CA SER A 98 3.41 -8.32 -9.24
C SER A 98 2.75 -7.93 -10.57
N ILE A 99 2.83 -8.81 -11.56
CA ILE A 99 2.04 -8.72 -12.80
C ILE A 99 0.66 -9.39 -12.69
N ALA A 100 0.39 -10.12 -11.61
CA ALA A 100 -0.89 -10.75 -11.39
C ALA A 100 -1.89 -9.75 -10.80
N ASP A 101 -3.16 -9.87 -11.22
CA ASP A 101 -4.24 -9.08 -10.66
C ASP A 101 -4.76 -9.77 -9.38
N PHE A 102 -4.36 -9.26 -8.23
CA PHE A 102 -4.78 -9.79 -6.93
C PHE A 102 -6.22 -9.42 -6.54
N GLU A 103 -6.88 -8.52 -7.28
CA GLU A 103 -8.31 -8.24 -7.14
C GLU A 103 -9.15 -9.25 -7.93
N ASN A 104 -8.58 -9.89 -8.94
CA ASN A 104 -9.22 -10.92 -9.75
C ASN A 104 -8.25 -12.03 -10.15
N LEU A 105 -7.93 -12.89 -9.17
CA LEU A 105 -6.92 -13.93 -9.29
C LEU A 105 -7.29 -15.00 -10.35
N ASP A 106 -6.47 -15.09 -11.39
CA ASP A 106 -6.52 -16.17 -12.38
C ASP A 106 -5.51 -17.27 -12.03
N PHE A 107 -5.98 -18.29 -11.31
CA PHE A 107 -5.15 -19.44 -10.92
C PHE A 107 -4.81 -20.41 -12.06
N LEU A 108 -5.41 -20.27 -13.24
CA LEU A 108 -5.01 -21.04 -14.42
C LEU A 108 -3.78 -20.39 -15.05
N LYS A 109 -3.75 -19.05 -15.09
CA LYS A 109 -2.61 -18.26 -15.58
C LYS A 109 -1.46 -18.18 -14.57
N TYR A 110 -1.79 -18.10 -13.27
CA TYR A 110 -0.83 -17.94 -12.17
C TYR A 110 -0.96 -19.08 -11.14
N PRO A 111 -0.67 -20.33 -11.51
CA PRO A 111 -0.95 -21.50 -10.67
C PRO A 111 -0.21 -21.52 -9.33
N ARG A 112 0.96 -20.89 -9.20
CA ARG A 112 1.72 -20.84 -7.93
C ARG A 112 1.03 -20.02 -6.84
N LEU A 113 0.10 -19.13 -7.20
CA LEU A 113 -0.68 -18.34 -6.24
C LEU A 113 -1.58 -19.20 -5.34
N LYS A 114 -1.82 -20.47 -5.68
CA LYS A 114 -2.57 -21.41 -4.83
C LYS A 114 -1.83 -21.77 -3.54
N GLU A 115 -0.50 -21.68 -3.55
CA GLU A 115 0.36 -22.00 -2.40
C GLU A 115 0.66 -20.76 -1.54
N VAL A 116 0.20 -19.58 -1.96
CA VAL A 116 0.50 -18.31 -1.31
C VAL A 116 -0.55 -18.03 -0.23
N GLU A 117 -0.08 -17.97 1.03
CA GLU A 117 -0.89 -17.47 2.14
C GLU A 117 -1.03 -15.95 2.05
N MET A 118 -2.27 -15.48 2.15
CA MET A 118 -2.64 -14.07 2.08
C MET A 118 -3.33 -13.67 3.38
N GLU A 119 -2.85 -12.61 4.02
CA GLU A 119 -3.43 -12.05 5.23
C GLU A 119 -4.19 -10.77 4.87
N ASP A 120 -5.50 -10.78 5.07
CA ASP A 120 -6.38 -9.68 4.70
C ASP A 120 -6.86 -8.92 5.94
N VAL A 121 -6.81 -7.59 5.89
CA VAL A 121 -7.30 -6.70 6.95
C VAL A 121 -8.04 -5.50 6.37
N ILE A 122 -9.02 -4.99 7.10
CA ILE A 122 -9.61 -3.68 6.84
C ILE A 122 -8.97 -2.71 7.82
N LEU A 123 -8.26 -1.73 7.29
CA LEU A 123 -7.67 -0.64 8.07
C LEU A 123 -8.71 0.48 8.20
N GLU A 124 -9.14 0.73 9.43
CA GLU A 124 -10.16 1.71 9.81
C GLU A 124 -9.54 3.07 10.19
N GLU A 125 -10.36 4.13 10.26
CA GLU A 125 -9.88 5.47 10.66
C GLU A 125 -9.23 5.44 12.05
N GLY A 126 -8.04 6.04 12.16
CA GLY A 126 -7.26 6.11 13.40
C GLY A 126 -6.33 4.91 13.63
N GLU A 127 -6.41 3.87 12.80
CA GLU A 127 -5.51 2.73 12.89
C GLU A 127 -4.22 2.94 12.08
N CYS A 128 -3.15 2.31 12.55
CA CYS A 128 -1.88 2.22 11.83
C CYS A 128 -1.50 0.76 11.65
N LEU A 129 -1.14 0.41 10.41
CA LEU A 129 -0.58 -0.88 10.06
C LEU A 129 0.94 -0.77 9.97
N TYR A 130 1.65 -1.56 10.76
CA TYR A 130 3.08 -1.75 10.57
C TYR A 130 3.32 -2.82 9.49
N MET A 131 4.05 -2.45 8.44
CA MET A 131 4.49 -3.35 7.39
C MET A 131 6.02 -3.49 7.46
N PRO A 132 6.54 -4.68 7.80
CA PRO A 132 7.98 -4.92 7.78
C PRO A 132 8.56 -4.72 6.38
N GLN A 133 9.88 -4.49 6.32
CA GLN A 133 10.59 -4.36 5.05
C GLN A 133 10.29 -5.54 4.12
N LYS A 134 10.07 -5.26 2.83
CA LYS A 134 9.76 -6.24 1.77
C LYS A 134 8.43 -7.00 1.93
N TYR A 135 7.60 -6.74 2.94
CA TYR A 135 6.27 -7.34 2.95
C TYR A 135 5.47 -6.86 1.74
N PHE A 136 4.94 -7.83 0.99
CA PHE A 136 4.09 -7.55 -0.13
C PHE A 136 2.75 -7.05 0.37
N HIS A 137 2.23 -6.02 -0.28
CA HIS A 137 0.98 -5.41 0.11
C HIS A 137 0.19 -4.88 -1.09
N LEU A 138 -1.11 -5.14 -1.09
CA LEU A 138 -2.09 -4.55 -2.00
C LEU A 138 -3.04 -3.70 -1.19
N MET A 139 -3.33 -2.49 -1.67
CA MET A 139 -4.24 -1.56 -1.01
C MET A 139 -5.44 -1.29 -1.91
N ARG A 140 -6.65 -1.35 -1.38
CA ARG A 140 -7.86 -0.86 -2.05
C ARG A 140 -8.69 0.02 -1.14
N SER A 141 -8.99 1.22 -1.60
CA SER A 141 -9.87 2.15 -0.87
C SER A 141 -11.32 1.66 -0.93
N LEU A 142 -11.95 1.46 0.23
CA LEU A 142 -13.35 1.03 0.35
C LEU A 142 -14.33 2.23 0.38
N SER A 143 -13.79 3.42 0.59
CA SER A 143 -14.48 4.71 0.61
C SER A 143 -13.53 5.78 0.06
N PRO A 144 -13.97 7.04 -0.15
CA PRO A 144 -13.02 8.14 -0.23
C PRO A 144 -12.06 8.07 0.97
N SER A 145 -10.76 8.19 0.71
CA SER A 145 -9.74 7.84 1.69
C SER A 145 -8.58 8.83 1.72
N ILE A 146 -8.06 9.07 2.93
CA ILE A 146 -6.78 9.75 3.18
C ILE A 146 -5.95 8.84 4.07
N SER A 147 -4.70 8.58 3.67
CA SER A 147 -3.75 7.79 4.44
C SER A 147 -2.38 8.47 4.43
N VAL A 148 -1.60 8.23 5.48
CA VAL A 148 -0.21 8.65 5.58
C VAL A 148 0.66 7.41 5.72
N SER A 149 1.69 7.32 4.88
CA SER A 149 2.74 6.31 4.96
C SER A 149 4.00 6.97 5.51
N ILE A 150 4.63 6.30 6.46
CA ILE A 150 5.87 6.76 7.10
C ILE A 150 6.89 5.65 6.92
N TRP A 151 7.76 5.82 5.92
CA TRP A 151 8.89 4.91 5.71
C TRP A 151 10.01 5.27 6.67
N ILE A 152 10.39 4.31 7.51
CA ILE A 152 11.49 4.42 8.49
C ILE A 152 12.73 3.75 7.91
#